data_AF-A0A290Z3P2-F1
#
_entry.id   AF-A0A290Z3P2-F1
#
_cell.length_a   1.000
_cell.length_b   1.000
_cell.length_c   1.000
_cell.angle_alpha   90.00
_cell.angle_beta   90.00
_cell.angle_gamma   90.00
#
_symmetry.space_group_name_H-M   'P 1'
#
loop_
_entity.id
_entity.type
_entity.pdbx_description
1 polymer ?
#
loop_
_entity_poly.entity_id
_entity_poly.type
_entity_poly.pdbx_seq_one_letter_code
_entity_poly.pdbx_strand_id
1 'polypeptide(L)'
;MSAYTDPRTDLVALTGGPCHGRWFTYRDWLTLRQATRRGRYPIGHHCAAPRRYLPTEHHATNPDPRHGTARVWEHIPPEKWERWGSEYLTPEERP
;
A
#
# COMPACT_ATOMS: atom_id res chain seq x y z
N MET A 1 15.72 -8.74 -4.70
CA MET A 1 15.30 -8.78 -3.29
C MET A 1 14.38 -7.60 -3.04
N SER A 2 13.15 -7.88 -2.61
CA SER A 2 12.09 -6.95 -2.17
C SER A 2 11.02 -7.81 -1.45
N ALA A 3 10.03 -7.32 -0.70
CA ALA A 3 9.63 -5.93 -0.45
C ALA A 3 10.76 -5.04 0.11
N TYR A 4 10.71 -3.74 -0.19
CA TYR A 4 11.67 -2.71 0.24
C TYR A 4 11.77 -2.64 1.79
N THR A 5 12.78 -3.18 2.49
CA THR A 5 13.94 -4.00 2.10
C THR A 5 14.15 -5.19 3.08
N ASP A 6 13.09 -5.89 3.52
CA ASP A 6 13.19 -7.08 4.40
C ASP A 6 12.44 -8.32 3.83
N PRO A 7 13.15 -9.42 3.50
CA PRO A 7 12.57 -10.65 2.96
C PRO A 7 11.68 -11.44 3.94
N ARG A 8 11.52 -11.00 5.20
CA ARG A 8 10.58 -11.58 6.17
C ARG A 8 9.15 -11.05 6.03
N THR A 9 8.93 -10.04 5.19
CA THR A 9 7.68 -9.25 5.16
C THR A 9 6.90 -9.44 3.85
N ASP A 10 6.42 -10.68 3.63
CA ASP A 10 5.46 -10.98 2.56
C ASP A 10 4.10 -10.29 2.75
N LEU A 11 3.89 -9.57 3.86
CA LEU A 11 2.65 -8.89 4.21
C LEU A 11 2.76 -7.37 4.24
N VAL A 12 1.66 -6.73 3.84
CA VAL A 12 1.38 -5.29 3.95
C VAL A 12 0.24 -5.08 4.94
N ALA A 13 0.46 -4.23 5.95
CA ALA A 13 -0.57 -3.79 6.88
C ALA A 13 -0.93 -2.33 6.58
N LEU A 14 -2.21 -2.03 6.37
CA LEU A 14 -2.67 -0.69 5.99
C LEU A 14 -3.11 0.12 7.21
N THR A 15 -2.63 1.36 7.31
CA THR A 15 -3.06 2.32 8.33
C THR A 15 -3.60 3.63 7.74
N GLY A 16 -4.51 4.27 8.46
CA GLY A 16 -5.30 5.40 7.96
C GLY A 16 -6.25 5.06 6.78
N GLY A 17 -7.14 5.99 6.49
CA GLY A 17 -7.99 5.98 5.29
C GLY A 17 -8.98 4.82 5.17
N PRO A 18 -9.57 4.62 3.97
CA PRO A 18 -10.68 3.68 3.74
C PRO A 18 -10.34 2.19 3.90
N CYS A 19 -9.05 1.84 4.02
CA CYS A 19 -8.57 0.47 4.13
C CYS A 19 -7.78 0.20 5.42
N HIS A 20 -7.87 1.09 6.42
CA HIS A 20 -7.25 0.91 7.73
C HIS A 20 -7.53 -0.47 8.35
N GLY A 21 -6.51 -1.06 8.99
CA GLY A 21 -6.59 -2.35 9.67
C GLY A 21 -6.60 -3.56 8.74
N ARG A 22 -6.56 -3.38 7.41
CA ARG A 22 -6.49 -4.49 6.45
C ARG A 22 -5.06 -4.97 6.24
N TRP A 23 -4.93 -6.28 6.04
CA TRP A 23 -3.68 -6.96 5.76
C TRP A 23 -3.79 -7.66 4.40
N PHE A 24 -2.71 -7.63 3.62
CA PHE A 24 -2.61 -8.25 2.31
C PHE A 24 -1.28 -8.95 2.17
N THR A 25 -1.16 -9.97 1.32
CA THR A 25 0.16 -10.33 0.79
C THR A 25 0.67 -9.19 -0.09
N TYR A 26 1.98 -9.00 -0.16
CA TYR A 26 2.59 -7.96 -0.98
C TYR A 26 2.18 -8.10 -2.45
N ARG A 27 2.11 -9.34 -2.95
CA ARG A 27 1.68 -9.66 -4.32
C ARG A 27 0.23 -9.28 -4.58
N ASP A 28 -0.68 -9.60 -3.67
CA ASP A 28 -2.11 -9.26 -3.82
C ASP A 28 -2.31 -7.75 -3.73
N TRP A 29 -1.54 -7.08 -2.88
CA TRP A 29 -1.54 -5.63 -2.75
C TRP A 29 -1.11 -4.93 -4.04
N LEU A 30 0.01 -5.31 -4.64
CA LEU A 30 0.45 -4.80 -5.94
C LEU A 30 -0.59 -5.08 -7.04
N THR A 31 -1.17 -6.27 -7.05
CA THR A 31 -2.23 -6.66 -8.00
C THR A 31 -3.46 -5.76 -7.89
N LEU A 32 -3.91 -5.48 -6.65
CA LEU A 32 -5.03 -4.57 -6.39
C LEU A 32 -4.72 -3.13 -6.84
N ARG A 33 -3.54 -2.60 -6.52
CA ARG A 33 -3.12 -1.26 -6.96
C ARG A 33 -3.12 -1.17 -8.49
N GLN A 34 -2.54 -2.16 -9.18
CA GLN A 34 -2.55 -2.24 -10.65
C GLN A 34 -3.98 -2.36 -11.24
N ALA A 35 -4.90 -3.08 -10.58
CA ALA A 35 -6.30 -3.16 -11.02
C ALA A 35 -7.00 -1.77 -10.92
N THR A 36 -6.78 -1.04 -9.83
CA THR A 36 -7.38 0.30 -9.68
C THR A 36 -6.82 1.36 -10.64
N ARG A 37 -5.57 1.20 -11.12
CA ARG A 37 -5.02 1.98 -12.26
C ARG A 37 -5.72 1.67 -13.57
N ARG A 38 -5.91 0.37 -13.87
CA ARG A 38 -6.62 -0.09 -15.09
C ARG A 38 -8.05 0.43 -15.17
N GLY A 39 -8.73 0.60 -14.03
CA GLY A 39 -10.05 1.24 -13.95
C GLY A 39 -10.09 2.75 -14.21
N ARG A 40 -8.93 3.42 -14.37
CA ARG A 40 -8.79 4.85 -14.72
C ARG A 40 -9.53 5.86 -13.83
N TYR A 41 -9.91 5.47 -12.61
CA TYR A 41 -10.58 6.37 -11.68
C TYR A 41 -9.71 7.60 -11.33
N PRO A 42 -10.30 8.78 -11.05
CA PRO A 42 -9.57 9.89 -10.45
C PRO A 42 -9.01 9.51 -9.07
N ILE A 43 -7.85 10.07 -8.67
CA ILE A 43 -7.18 9.69 -7.40
C ILE A 43 -8.01 10.01 -6.14
N GLY A 44 -8.90 11.01 -6.21
CA GLY A 44 -9.87 11.32 -5.15
C GLY A 44 -10.96 10.24 -4.97
N HIS A 45 -11.27 9.47 -6.02
CA HIS A 45 -12.36 8.50 -6.02
C HIS A 45 -12.13 7.33 -5.05
N HIS A 46 -13.18 6.77 -4.47
CA HIS A 46 -13.05 5.68 -3.49
C HIS A 46 -12.41 4.42 -4.10
N CYS A 47 -12.73 4.05 -5.36
CA CYS A 47 -12.06 2.96 -6.07
C CYS A 47 -10.55 3.20 -6.32
N ALA A 48 -10.06 4.44 -6.17
CA ALA A 48 -8.64 4.75 -6.27
C ALA A 48 -7.90 4.62 -4.92
N ALA A 49 -8.59 4.36 -3.81
CA ALA A 49 -8.00 4.38 -2.47
C ALA A 49 -6.72 3.54 -2.31
N PRO A 50 -6.57 2.32 -2.89
CA PRO A 50 -5.33 1.53 -2.78
C PRO A 50 -4.09 2.24 -3.35
N ARG A 51 -4.26 3.16 -4.29
CA ARG A 51 -3.16 3.94 -4.88
C ARG A 51 -2.64 4.99 -3.90
N ARG A 52 -3.50 5.44 -2.98
CA ARG A 52 -3.22 6.46 -1.97
C ARG A 52 -2.46 5.99 -0.74
N TYR A 53 -1.80 4.84 -0.78
CA TYR A 53 -1.01 4.34 0.34
C TYR A 53 0.49 4.33 -0.02
N LEU A 54 1.32 4.71 0.94
CA LEU A 54 2.78 4.72 0.85
C LEU A 54 3.39 3.71 1.83
N PRO A 55 4.44 2.94 1.46
CA PRO A 55 5.23 2.18 2.44
C PRO A 55 5.90 3.13 3.43
N THR A 56 5.96 2.72 4.70
CA THR A 56 6.63 3.44 5.78
C THR A 56 7.81 2.63 6.33
N GLU A 57 8.69 3.24 7.12
CA GLU A 57 9.77 2.49 7.80
C GLU A 57 9.24 1.58 8.92
N HIS A 58 7.99 1.76 9.35
CA HIS A 58 7.36 1.02 10.43
C HIS A 58 6.88 -0.38 10.02
N HIS A 59 6.79 -1.25 11.02
CA HIS A 59 6.27 -2.59 10.92
C HIS A 59 5.17 -2.83 11.97
N ALA A 60 4.21 -3.68 11.62
CA ALA A 60 3.18 -4.16 12.53
C ALA A 60 3.33 -5.68 12.71
N THR A 61 3.27 -6.15 13.95
CA THR A 61 3.12 -7.58 14.25
C THR A 61 1.65 -7.95 14.19
N ASN A 62 1.30 -9.01 13.47
CA ASN A 62 -0.08 -9.48 13.44
C ASN A 62 -0.43 -10.10 14.81
N PRO A 63 -1.59 -9.76 15.43
CA PRO A 63 -2.02 -10.42 16.66
C PRO A 63 -2.29 -11.93 16.48
N ASP A 64 -2.53 -12.41 15.26
CA ASP A 64 -2.43 -13.84 14.94
C ASP A 64 -0.96 -14.19 14.63
N PRO A 65 -0.29 -15.01 15.47
CA PRO A 65 1.12 -15.36 15.30
C PRO A 65 1.43 -16.13 14.01
N ARG A 66 0.40 -16.69 13.32
CA ARG A 66 0.57 -17.39 12.04
C ARG A 66 0.96 -16.46 10.89
N HIS A 67 0.69 -15.16 11.02
CA HIS A 67 0.88 -14.18 9.96
C HIS A 67 2.11 -13.30 10.16
N GLY A 68 2.82 -13.39 11.30
CA GLY A 68 4.11 -12.74 11.49
C GLY A 68 4.08 -11.21 11.40
N THR A 69 5.10 -10.62 10.77
CA THR A 69 5.33 -9.18 10.72
C THR A 69 5.05 -8.62 9.32
N ALA A 70 4.33 -7.50 9.24
CA ALA A 70 4.03 -6.80 8.00
C ALA A 70 4.68 -5.41 7.95
N ARG A 71 5.02 -4.97 6.74
CA ARG A 71 5.40 -3.58 6.45
C ARG A 71 4.15 -2.69 6.56
N VAL A 72 4.21 -1.61 7.36
CA VAL A 72 3.08 -0.68 7.46
C VAL A 72 3.06 0.27 6.27
N TRP A 73 1.88 0.43 5.68
CA TRP A 73 1.60 1.35 4.61
C TRP A 73 0.54 2.36 5.05
N GLU A 74 0.84 3.66 4.94
CA GLU A 74 0.00 4.75 5.44
C GLU A 74 -0.80 5.41 4.32
N HIS A 75 -2.08 5.67 4.59
CA HIS A 75 -2.95 6.45 3.70
C HIS A 75 -2.51 7.91 3.65
N ILE A 76 -2.23 8.40 2.45
CA ILE A 76 -1.93 9.80 2.18
C ILE A 76 -3.23 10.50 1.72
N PRO A 77 -3.76 11.47 2.50
CA PRO A 77 -4.95 12.24 2.14
C PRO A 77 -4.80 13.02 0.83
N PRO A 78 -5.84 13.14 -0.02
CA PRO A 78 -5.75 13.75 -1.36
C PRO A 78 -5.13 15.17 -1.40
N GLU A 79 -5.36 16.00 -0.39
CA GLU A 79 -4.79 17.33 -0.26
C GLU A 79 -3.25 17.33 -0.12
N LYS A 80 -2.66 16.22 0.34
CA LYS A 80 -1.21 16.02 0.32
C LYS A 80 -0.71 15.56 -1.06
N TRP A 81 -1.55 15.09 -1.98
CA TRP A 81 -1.10 14.57 -3.27
C TRP A 81 -0.61 15.66 -4.21
N GLU A 82 -1.23 16.84 -4.20
CA GLU A 82 -0.77 17.99 -4.99
C GLU A 82 0.65 18.40 -4.63
N ARG A 83 0.99 18.39 -3.34
CA ARG A 83 2.32 18.75 -2.83
C ARG A 83 3.44 17.77 -3.22
N TRP A 84 3.11 16.50 -3.47
CA TRP A 84 4.08 15.46 -3.81
C TRP A 84 3.98 15.02 -5.29
N GLY A 85 3.04 15.60 -6.03
CA GLY A 85 3.04 15.70 -7.50
C GLY A 85 2.60 14.47 -8.30
N SER A 86 2.45 13.28 -7.71
CA SER A 86 2.17 12.05 -8.48
C SER A 86 1.74 10.85 -7.67
N GLU A 87 1.34 9.79 -8.37
CA GLU A 87 1.16 8.46 -7.81
C GLU A 87 2.50 7.75 -7.52
N TYR A 88 2.68 7.34 -6.27
CA TYR A 88 3.85 6.59 -5.84
C TYR A 88 3.80 5.14 -6.32
N LEU A 89 4.57 4.87 -7.36
CA LEU A 89 4.89 3.53 -7.80
C LEU A 89 6.05 2.99 -6.97
N THR A 90 5.87 1.84 -6.32
CA THR A 90 7.01 1.04 -5.87
C THR A 90 7.82 0.60 -7.09
N PRO A 91 9.12 0.28 -6.96
CA PRO A 91 9.92 -0.09 -8.13
C PRO A 91 9.44 -1.33 -8.88
N GLU A 92 8.66 -2.22 -8.25
CA GLU A 92 7.99 -3.36 -8.89
C GLU A 92 6.71 -2.97 -9.67
N GLU A 93 6.22 -1.75 -9.48
CA GLU A 93 5.10 -1.18 -10.25
C GLU A 93 5.58 -0.27 -11.39
N ARG A 94 6.89 -0.01 -11.49
CA ARG A 94 7.49 0.74 -12.59
C ARG A 94 7.71 -0.21 -13.78
N PRO A 95 7.44 0.24 -15.02
CA PRO A 95 7.72 -0.53 -16.23
C PRO A 95 9.23 -0.61 -16.52
#